data_AF-A0A257LVU9-F1
#
_entry.id   AF-A0A257LVU9-F1
#
_cell.length_a   1.000
_cell.length_b   1.000
_cell.length_c   1.000
_cell.angle_alpha   90.00
_cell.angle_beta   90.00
_cell.angle_gamma   90.00
#
_symmetry.space_group_name_H-M   'P 1'
#
loop_
_entity.id
_entity.type
_entity.pdbx_description
1 polymer ?
#
loop_
_entity_poly.entity_id
_entity_poly.type
_entity_poly.pdbx_seq_one_letter_code
_entity_poly.pdbx_strand_id
1 'polypeptide(L)'
;TYEEILKLNARVTLQQMLQREDFRNRIESGQEVRLHELQYPIMQGWDSVEIRADVEIGGTDQLFNILVGRDLQKEEGMPQQVVMVMPLLVGLDGVKKMSKSYGNYVGVSDPAQEMFGKLMSVSDETMDLYYTLLLGETRDPEGHPMEAKKSLAEKLTSRYHGPEAGPAARADWDTRFSKKDLASAELPELPLSELPADLTVLSLTAHSFKAAFDLEKSNGELRKQFITTGSVQLNGEKLTDPAAPISPAVGDVLKLSKKHAVRFV
;
A
#
# COMPACT_ATOMS: atom_id res chain seq x y z
N THR A 1 19.46 24.29 27.15
CA THR A 1 20.31 23.64 28.16
C THR A 1 19.57 22.47 28.78
N TYR A 2 20.24 21.57 29.50
CA TYR A 2 19.53 20.49 30.21
C TYR A 2 18.58 21.02 31.29
N GLU A 3 18.93 22.15 31.90
CA GLU A 3 18.05 22.87 32.85
C GLU A 3 16.73 23.29 32.20
N GLU A 4 16.75 23.79 30.96
CA GLU A 4 15.54 24.16 30.22
C GLU A 4 14.65 22.94 29.94
N ILE A 5 15.24 21.81 29.57
CA ILE A 5 14.51 20.55 29.38
C ILE A 5 13.83 20.11 30.69
N LEU A 6 14.52 20.22 31.84
CA LEU A 6 13.92 19.90 33.13
C LEU A 6 12.76 20.83 33.49
N LYS A 7 12.90 22.13 33.23
CA LYS A 7 11.81 23.11 33.44
C LYS A 7 10.60 22.81 32.56
N LEU A 8 10.83 22.39 31.32
CA LEU A 8 9.76 22.01 30.41
C LEU A 8 9.08 20.70 30.84
N ASN A 9 9.84 19.69 31.24
CA ASN A 9 9.30 18.44 31.78
C ASN A 9 8.47 18.63 33.04
N ALA A 10 8.78 19.63 33.86
CA ALA A 10 8.03 19.93 35.08
C ALA A 10 6.61 20.48 34.83
N ARG A 11 6.29 20.86 33.58
CA ARG A 11 4.97 21.40 33.19
C ARG A 11 3.96 20.32 32.84
N VAL A 12 4.39 19.08 32.67
CA VAL A 12 3.52 17.96 32.35
C VAL A 12 3.62 16.87 33.41
N THR A 13 2.55 16.11 33.58
CA THR A 13 2.51 14.96 34.48
C THR A 13 2.68 13.66 33.72
N LEU A 14 3.22 12.65 34.40
CA LEU A 14 3.26 11.29 33.88
C LEU A 14 1.85 10.79 33.52
N GLN A 15 0.85 11.09 34.37
CA GLN A 15 -0.54 10.71 34.16
C GLN A 15 -1.11 11.28 32.86
N GLN A 16 -0.81 12.54 32.52
CA GLN A 16 -1.19 13.12 31.23
C GLN A 16 -0.52 12.38 30.08
N MET A 17 0.79 12.11 30.16
CA MET A 17 1.50 11.37 29.11
C MET A 17 0.92 9.98 28.87
N LEU A 18 0.46 9.31 29.93
CA LEU A 18 -0.19 8.00 29.85
C LEU A 18 -1.59 8.02 29.22
N GLN A 19 -2.20 9.19 29.01
CA GLN A 19 -3.46 9.30 28.26
C GLN A 19 -3.25 9.10 26.75
N ARG A 20 -2.01 9.22 26.26
CA ARG A 20 -1.68 8.92 24.87
C ARG A 20 -1.97 7.44 24.59
N GLU A 21 -2.84 7.20 23.63
CA GLU A 21 -3.35 5.87 23.32
C GLU A 21 -2.24 4.85 23.02
N ASP A 22 -1.18 5.24 22.30
CA ASP A 22 -0.02 4.37 22.04
C ASP A 22 0.67 3.87 23.32
N PHE A 23 0.92 4.77 24.27
CA PHE A 23 1.57 4.40 25.53
C PHE A 23 0.67 3.54 26.40
N ARG A 24 -0.61 3.90 26.49
CA ARG A 24 -1.61 3.10 27.21
C ARG A 24 -1.66 1.67 26.66
N ASN A 25 -1.84 1.53 25.35
CA ASN A 25 -1.97 0.23 24.69
C ASN A 25 -0.70 -0.62 24.85
N ARG A 26 0.49 0.00 24.77
CA ARG A 26 1.77 -0.70 24.99
C ARG A 26 1.91 -1.21 26.42
N ILE A 27 1.61 -0.37 27.41
CA ILE A 27 1.68 -0.76 28.82
C ILE A 27 0.68 -1.88 29.13
N GLU A 28 -0.57 -1.76 28.65
CA GLU A 28 -1.61 -2.79 28.83
C GLU A 28 -1.24 -4.13 28.17
N SER A 29 -0.51 -4.09 27.05
CA SER A 29 -0.02 -5.29 26.35
C SER A 29 1.33 -5.80 26.86
N GLY A 30 1.86 -5.22 27.95
CA GLY A 30 3.16 -5.61 28.52
C GLY A 30 4.36 -5.23 27.66
N GLN A 31 4.18 -4.35 26.67
CA GLN A 31 5.26 -3.80 25.86
C GLN A 31 5.93 -2.63 26.59
N GLU A 32 7.26 -2.60 26.54
CA GLU A 32 8.04 -1.53 27.16
C GLU A 32 7.73 -0.17 26.51
N VAL A 33 7.64 0.88 27.33
CA VAL A 33 7.67 2.28 26.91
C VAL A 33 8.92 2.91 27.54
N ARG A 34 9.85 3.38 26.71
CA ARG A 34 11.12 3.93 27.21
C ARG A 34 10.90 5.37 27.65
N LEU A 35 11.56 5.79 28.74
CA LEU A 35 11.36 7.11 29.35
C LEU A 35 11.58 8.28 28.38
N HIS A 36 12.53 8.17 27.45
CA HIS A 36 12.77 9.22 26.46
C HIS A 36 11.61 9.41 25.48
N GLU A 37 10.76 8.39 25.27
CA GLU A 37 9.59 8.49 24.39
C GLU A 37 8.55 9.46 24.97
N LEU A 38 8.50 9.60 26.30
CA LEU A 38 7.66 10.58 26.99
C LEU A 38 8.07 12.03 26.69
N GLN A 39 9.29 12.26 26.21
CA GLN A 39 9.75 13.60 25.83
C GLN A 39 9.12 14.06 24.52
N TYR A 40 8.75 13.15 23.62
CA TYR A 40 8.30 13.51 22.28
C TYR A 40 7.08 14.44 22.26
N PRO A 41 5.96 14.17 22.99
CA PRO A 41 4.82 15.07 23.02
C PRO A 41 5.16 16.46 23.59
N ILE A 42 6.09 16.50 24.54
CA ILE A 42 6.52 17.73 25.22
C ILE A 42 7.31 18.61 24.25
N MET A 43 8.28 18.01 23.53
CA MET A 43 9.10 18.73 22.56
C MET A 43 8.25 19.23 21.39
N GLN A 44 7.39 18.38 20.82
CA GLN A 44 6.47 18.80 19.75
C GLN A 44 5.54 19.92 20.22
N GLY A 45 4.99 19.82 21.43
CA GLY A 45 4.14 20.88 21.96
C GLY A 45 4.90 22.20 22.18
N TRP A 46 6.17 22.12 22.58
CA TRP A 46 7.02 23.30 22.74
C TRP A 46 7.36 23.96 21.39
N ASP A 47 7.45 23.20 20.30
CA ASP A 47 7.63 23.78 18.96
C ASP A 47 6.53 24.81 18.65
N SER A 48 5.29 24.54 19.06
CA SER A 48 4.16 25.47 18.85
C SER A 48 4.22 26.74 19.69
N VAL A 49 4.88 26.70 20.85
CA VAL A 49 5.21 27.90 21.64
C VAL A 49 6.26 28.72 20.90
N GLU A 50 7.33 28.07 20.44
CA GLU A 50 8.46 28.73 19.79
C GLU A 50 8.05 29.44 18.49
N ILE A 51 7.24 28.80 17.66
CA ILE A 51 6.74 29.41 16.41
C ILE A 51 5.49 30.26 16.61
N ARG A 52 4.95 30.33 17.84
CA ARG A 52 3.71 31.04 18.19
C ARG A 52 2.54 30.63 17.28
N ALA A 53 2.32 29.34 17.14
CA ALA A 53 1.34 28.79 16.20
C ALA A 53 -0.08 29.26 16.52
N ASP A 54 -0.78 29.83 15.53
CA ASP A 54 -2.23 30.09 15.63
C ASP A 54 -3.06 28.83 15.35
N VAL A 55 -2.54 27.94 14.50
CA VAL A 55 -3.18 26.69 14.09
C VAL A 55 -2.11 25.60 13.97
N GLU A 56 -2.36 24.44 14.56
CA GLU A 56 -1.55 23.24 14.32
C GLU A 56 -2.44 22.16 13.69
N ILE A 57 -1.95 21.58 12.59
CA ILE A 57 -2.65 20.58 11.78
C ILE A 57 -1.94 19.24 11.95
N GLY A 58 -2.71 18.16 12.13
CA GLY A 58 -2.15 16.81 12.18
C GLY A 58 -3.15 15.71 11.89
N GLY A 59 -2.69 14.46 11.87
CA GLY A 59 -3.59 13.31 11.87
C GLY A 59 -4.31 13.17 13.20
N THR A 60 -5.40 12.40 13.25
CA THR A 60 -6.09 12.10 14.53
C THR A 60 -5.16 11.43 15.55
N ASP A 61 -4.10 10.75 15.11
CA ASP A 61 -3.08 10.16 15.98
C ASP A 61 -2.11 11.18 16.62
N GLN A 62 -2.17 12.45 16.20
CA GLN A 62 -1.40 13.56 16.77
C GLN A 62 -2.19 14.39 17.78
N LEU A 63 -3.50 14.15 17.95
CA LEU A 63 -4.38 14.98 18.77
C LEU A 63 -3.81 15.27 20.16
N PHE A 64 -3.27 14.25 20.84
CA PHE A 64 -2.67 14.39 22.16
C PHE A 64 -1.48 15.38 22.15
N ASN A 65 -0.54 15.20 21.21
CA ASN A 65 0.66 16.04 21.13
C ASN A 65 0.28 17.50 20.83
N ILE A 66 -0.68 17.70 19.93
CA ILE A 66 -1.18 19.03 19.56
C ILE A 66 -1.85 19.72 20.77
N LEU A 67 -2.59 18.97 21.59
CA LEU A 67 -3.20 19.50 22.81
C LEU A 67 -2.15 19.89 23.87
N VAL A 68 -1.04 19.13 23.96
CA VAL A 68 0.10 19.52 24.83
C VAL A 68 0.65 20.88 24.41
N GLY A 69 0.84 21.13 23.11
CA GLY A 69 1.28 22.44 22.62
C GLY A 69 0.30 23.57 22.96
N ARG A 70 -1.00 23.31 22.78
CA ARG A 70 -2.07 24.24 23.15
C ARG A 70 -2.07 24.59 24.65
N ASP A 71 -1.76 23.64 25.53
CA ASP A 71 -1.67 23.87 26.97
C ASP A 71 -0.39 24.64 27.34
N LEU A 72 0.75 24.31 26.72
CA LEU A 72 2.01 25.03 26.93
C LEU A 72 1.92 26.49 26.49
N GLN A 73 1.26 26.80 25.38
CA GLN A 73 1.00 28.18 24.95
C GLN A 73 0.19 28.97 25.98
N LYS A 74 -0.80 28.33 26.62
CA LYS A 74 -1.58 28.97 27.69
C LYS A 74 -0.70 29.32 28.90
N GLU A 75 0.20 28.42 29.29
CA GLU A 75 1.14 28.65 30.39
C GLU A 75 2.11 29.79 30.10
N GLU A 76 2.47 29.97 28.82
CA GLU A 76 3.30 31.07 28.34
C GLU A 76 2.51 32.38 28.12
N GLY A 77 1.21 32.41 28.47
CA GLY A 77 0.36 33.58 28.29
C GLY A 77 0.10 33.92 26.82
N MET A 78 0.30 32.96 25.91
CA MET A 78 0.03 33.10 24.49
C MET A 78 -1.44 32.74 24.18
N PRO A 79 -2.01 33.25 23.08
CA PRO A 79 -3.23 32.70 22.51
C PRO A 79 -3.04 31.20 22.23
N GLN A 80 -4.01 30.40 22.64
CA GLN A 80 -3.98 28.96 22.42
C GLN A 80 -4.34 28.63 20.96
N GLN A 81 -3.48 27.89 20.28
CA GLN A 81 -3.65 27.43 18.90
C GLN A 81 -4.96 26.69 18.67
N VAL A 82 -5.53 26.83 17.48
CA VAL A 82 -6.60 25.97 17.01
C VAL A 82 -6.03 24.59 16.66
N VAL A 83 -6.66 23.55 17.19
CA VAL A 83 -6.31 22.16 16.89
C VAL A 83 -7.15 21.69 15.71
N MET A 84 -6.49 21.36 14.59
CA MET A 84 -7.16 20.84 13.40
C MET A 84 -6.64 19.44 13.07
N VAL A 85 -7.49 18.43 13.28
CA VAL A 85 -7.14 17.03 12.98
C VAL A 85 -7.83 16.53 11.72
N MET A 86 -7.07 15.80 10.90
CA MET A 86 -7.56 15.15 9.68
C MET A 86 -7.68 13.64 9.88
N PRO A 87 -8.64 12.97 9.21
CA PRO A 87 -8.74 11.52 9.22
C PRO A 87 -7.45 10.85 8.74
N LEU A 88 -7.14 9.68 9.29
CA LEU A 88 -6.02 8.88 8.81
C LEU A 88 -6.37 8.22 7.48
N LEU A 89 -5.49 8.35 6.50
CA LEU A 89 -5.58 7.60 5.25
C LEU A 89 -5.32 6.11 5.53
N VAL A 90 -6.26 5.26 5.18
CA VAL A 90 -6.05 3.80 5.20
C VAL A 90 -5.12 3.37 4.08
N GLY A 91 -4.27 2.39 4.34
CA GLY A 91 -3.34 1.86 3.36
C GLY A 91 -4.02 0.98 2.30
N LEU A 92 -3.21 0.39 1.42
CA LEU A 92 -3.66 -0.47 0.33
C LEU A 92 -4.36 -1.76 0.80
N ASP A 93 -4.19 -2.16 2.06
CA ASP A 93 -4.95 -3.26 2.68
C ASP A 93 -6.39 -2.86 3.07
N GLY A 94 -6.69 -1.56 3.05
CA GLY A 94 -8.01 -0.99 3.32
C GLY A 94 -8.43 -0.96 4.79
N VAL A 95 -7.63 -1.50 5.72
CA VAL A 95 -7.99 -1.61 7.14
C VAL A 95 -7.09 -0.77 8.02
N LYS A 96 -5.76 -0.96 7.90
CA LYS A 96 -4.78 -0.25 8.73
C LYS A 96 -4.49 1.12 8.15
N LYS A 97 -4.08 2.05 9.02
CA LYS A 97 -3.49 3.31 8.57
C LYS A 97 -2.32 3.05 7.62
N MET A 98 -2.16 3.91 6.63
CA MET A 98 -1.05 3.82 5.69
C MET A 98 0.28 3.97 6.43
N SER A 99 1.19 3.01 6.23
CA SER A 99 2.52 3.00 6.86
C SER A 99 3.54 2.23 6.03
N LYS A 100 4.76 2.76 5.97
CA LYS A 100 5.90 2.06 5.37
C LYS A 100 6.17 0.70 6.04
N SER A 101 6.02 0.62 7.36
CA SER A 101 6.28 -0.61 8.13
C SER A 101 5.31 -1.74 7.85
N TYR A 102 4.08 -1.42 7.41
CA TYR A 102 3.09 -2.43 7.03
C TYR A 102 3.16 -2.80 5.54
N GLY A 103 4.00 -2.13 4.75
CA GLY A 103 4.09 -2.35 3.31
C GLY A 103 2.80 -1.99 2.55
N ASN A 104 1.89 -1.24 3.17
CA ASN A 104 0.58 -0.87 2.63
C ASN A 104 0.52 0.56 2.09
N TYR A 105 1.67 1.15 1.73
CA TYR A 105 1.79 2.56 1.40
C TYR A 105 2.02 2.83 -0.08
N VAL A 106 1.66 4.04 -0.49
CA VAL A 106 2.07 4.65 -1.76
C VAL A 106 3.05 5.77 -1.42
N GLY A 107 4.29 5.66 -1.86
CA GLY A 107 5.31 6.67 -1.63
C GLY A 107 5.12 7.85 -2.57
N VAL A 108 5.17 9.07 -2.05
CA VAL A 108 5.13 10.30 -2.87
C VAL A 108 6.31 10.42 -3.84
N SER A 109 7.39 9.69 -3.56
CA SER A 109 8.61 9.61 -4.38
C SER A 109 8.74 8.30 -5.15
N ASP A 110 7.72 7.43 -5.12
CA ASP A 110 7.73 6.23 -5.94
C ASP A 110 7.80 6.62 -7.43
N PRO A 111 8.48 5.88 -8.30
CA PRO A 111 8.41 6.13 -9.74
C PRO A 111 6.96 6.18 -10.23
N ALA A 112 6.65 7.04 -11.21
CA ALA A 112 5.28 7.29 -11.66
C ALA A 112 4.49 5.99 -11.99
N GLN A 113 5.13 5.04 -12.68
CA GLN A 113 4.50 3.75 -13.01
C GLN A 113 4.25 2.88 -11.76
N GLU A 114 5.13 2.93 -10.77
CA GLU A 114 4.96 2.22 -9.50
C GLU A 114 3.85 2.85 -8.65
N MET A 115 3.82 4.18 -8.54
CA MET A 115 2.74 4.92 -7.88
C MET A 115 1.38 4.58 -8.50
N PHE A 116 1.28 4.66 -9.82
CA PHE A 116 0.06 4.31 -10.55
C PHE A 116 -0.36 2.86 -10.26
N GLY A 117 0.56 1.90 -10.40
CA GLY A 117 0.29 0.49 -10.14
C GLY A 117 -0.13 0.18 -8.70
N LYS A 118 0.45 0.86 -7.71
CA LYS A 118 0.03 0.74 -6.31
C LYS A 118 -1.37 1.31 -6.10
N LEU A 119 -1.68 2.48 -6.66
CA LEU A 119 -3.01 3.09 -6.58
C LEU A 119 -4.10 2.25 -7.26
N MET A 120 -3.75 1.50 -8.31
CA MET A 120 -4.64 0.50 -8.91
C MET A 120 -4.99 -0.66 -7.97
N SER A 121 -4.33 -0.80 -6.82
CA SER A 121 -4.62 -1.79 -5.79
C SER A 121 -5.57 -1.28 -4.69
N VAL A 122 -5.94 0.01 -4.71
CA VAL A 122 -6.92 0.57 -3.76
C VAL A 122 -8.26 -0.14 -3.90
N SER A 123 -8.89 -0.51 -2.77
CA SER A 123 -10.18 -1.20 -2.77
C SER A 123 -11.33 -0.25 -3.13
N ASP A 124 -12.42 -0.80 -3.65
CA ASP A 124 -13.57 0.02 -4.04
C ASP A 124 -14.27 0.67 -2.84
N GLU A 125 -14.18 0.03 -1.67
CA GLU A 125 -14.68 0.52 -0.38
C GLU A 125 -13.92 1.74 0.13
N THR A 126 -12.61 1.81 -0.13
CA THR A 126 -11.73 2.88 0.38
C THR A 126 -11.46 3.96 -0.65
N MET A 127 -11.85 3.74 -1.91
CA MET A 127 -11.65 4.67 -3.01
C MET A 127 -12.27 6.04 -2.75
N ASP A 128 -13.48 6.10 -2.18
CA ASP A 128 -14.16 7.37 -1.86
C ASP A 128 -13.37 8.20 -0.84
N LEU A 129 -12.74 7.54 0.13
CA LEU A 129 -11.86 8.18 1.10
C LEU A 129 -10.62 8.77 0.42
N TYR A 130 -10.03 8.05 -0.55
CA TYR A 130 -8.87 8.55 -1.31
C TYR A 130 -9.24 9.76 -2.16
N TYR A 131 -10.38 9.74 -2.85
CA TYR A 131 -10.90 10.89 -3.58
C TYR A 131 -11.07 12.11 -2.66
N THR A 132 -11.71 11.90 -1.51
CA THR A 132 -11.98 12.98 -0.56
C THR A 132 -10.69 13.55 0.05
N LEU A 133 -9.84 12.69 0.63
CA LEU A 133 -8.66 13.13 1.38
C LEU A 133 -7.52 13.59 0.48
N LEU A 134 -7.35 12.96 -0.68
CA LEU A 134 -6.22 13.26 -1.56
C LEU A 134 -6.59 14.20 -2.69
N LEU A 135 -7.80 14.14 -3.25
CA LEU A 135 -8.19 15.02 -4.36
C LEU A 135 -9.07 16.19 -3.91
N GLY A 136 -9.74 16.09 -2.76
CA GLY A 136 -10.77 17.06 -2.37
C GLY A 136 -12.01 16.95 -3.25
N GLU A 137 -12.21 15.79 -3.87
CA GLU A 137 -13.28 15.53 -4.84
C GLU A 137 -14.20 14.41 -4.33
N THR A 138 -15.43 14.36 -4.84
CA THR A 138 -16.32 13.21 -4.67
C THR A 138 -16.22 12.33 -5.91
N ARG A 139 -16.09 11.01 -5.72
CA ARG A 139 -16.15 10.05 -6.82
C ARG A 139 -17.54 10.10 -7.47
N ASP A 140 -17.58 10.00 -8.80
CA ASP A 140 -18.84 9.82 -9.53
C ASP A 140 -19.50 8.48 -9.12
N PRO A 141 -20.68 8.49 -8.48
CA PRO A 141 -21.33 7.28 -8.01
C PRO A 141 -21.90 6.41 -9.13
N GLU A 142 -22.10 6.97 -10.32
CA GLU A 142 -22.62 6.26 -11.49
C GLU A 142 -21.50 5.71 -12.40
N GLY A 143 -20.26 6.13 -12.14
CA GLY A 143 -19.09 5.73 -12.90
C GLY A 143 -18.66 4.28 -12.66
N HIS A 144 -18.10 3.64 -13.69
CA HIS A 144 -17.57 2.28 -13.57
C HIS A 144 -16.37 2.24 -12.59
N PRO A 145 -16.37 1.38 -11.55
CA PRO A 145 -15.35 1.39 -10.49
C PRO A 145 -13.89 1.32 -10.98
N MET A 146 -13.64 0.53 -12.05
CA MET A 146 -12.32 0.44 -12.67
C MET A 146 -11.85 1.77 -13.27
N GLU A 147 -12.74 2.51 -13.94
CA GLU A 147 -12.38 3.78 -14.57
C GLU A 147 -12.20 4.88 -13.52
N ALA A 148 -13.00 4.86 -12.45
CA ALA A 148 -12.75 5.70 -11.28
C ALA A 148 -11.37 5.40 -10.66
N LYS A 149 -10.98 4.14 -10.52
CA LYS A 149 -9.66 3.76 -10.00
C LYS A 149 -8.52 4.26 -10.88
N LYS A 150 -8.63 4.09 -12.20
CA LYS A 150 -7.65 4.63 -13.16
C LYS A 150 -7.57 6.15 -13.10
N SER A 151 -8.72 6.83 -13.00
CA SER A 151 -8.79 8.28 -12.86
C SER A 151 -8.11 8.77 -11.58
N LEU A 152 -8.38 8.12 -10.44
CA LEU A 152 -7.69 8.39 -9.18
C LEU A 152 -6.18 8.21 -9.32
N ALA A 153 -5.73 7.08 -9.87
CA ALA A 153 -4.32 6.77 -10.08
C ALA A 153 -3.65 7.80 -11.01
N GLU A 154 -4.29 8.16 -12.11
CA GLU A 154 -3.83 9.15 -13.07
C GLU A 154 -3.68 10.53 -12.42
N LYS A 155 -4.71 11.01 -11.73
CA LYS A 155 -4.70 12.33 -11.08
C LYS A 155 -3.62 12.44 -10.01
N LEU A 156 -3.49 11.42 -9.16
CA LEU A 156 -2.47 11.42 -8.10
C LEU A 156 -1.05 11.29 -8.68
N THR A 157 -0.85 10.44 -9.68
CA THR A 157 0.43 10.32 -10.38
C THR A 157 0.81 11.65 -11.03
N SER A 158 -0.14 12.31 -11.70
CA SER A 158 0.08 13.61 -12.32
C SER A 158 0.43 14.70 -11.30
N ARG A 159 -0.19 14.66 -10.12
CA ARG A 159 0.08 15.63 -9.04
C ARG A 159 1.53 15.57 -8.56
N TYR A 160 2.10 14.37 -8.42
CA TYR A 160 3.46 14.21 -7.89
C TYR A 160 4.55 14.17 -8.96
N HIS A 161 4.22 13.79 -10.20
CA HIS A 161 5.21 13.60 -11.28
C HIS A 161 5.01 14.52 -12.49
N GLY A 162 4.05 15.45 -12.44
CA GLY A 162 3.74 16.39 -13.51
C GLY A 162 2.59 15.93 -14.41
N PRO A 163 1.98 16.85 -15.18
CA PRO A 163 0.70 16.65 -15.85
C PRO A 163 0.68 15.50 -16.87
N GLU A 164 1.82 15.21 -17.51
CA GLU A 164 1.93 14.16 -18.52
C GLU A 164 2.16 12.76 -17.93
N ALA A 165 2.66 12.68 -16.69
CA ALA A 165 3.10 11.42 -16.11
C ALA A 165 1.94 10.47 -15.79
N GLY A 166 0.80 11.00 -15.32
CA GLY A 166 -0.38 10.20 -15.07
C GLY A 166 -0.98 9.60 -16.34
N PRO A 167 -1.28 10.41 -17.38
CA PRO A 167 -1.77 9.91 -18.65
C PRO A 167 -0.83 8.88 -19.29
N ALA A 168 0.49 9.12 -19.24
CA ALA A 168 1.48 8.16 -19.71
C ALA A 168 1.46 6.83 -18.92
N ALA A 169 1.38 6.91 -17.59
CA ALA A 169 1.28 5.71 -16.74
C ALA A 169 -0.03 4.94 -16.96
N ARG A 170 -1.15 5.64 -17.20
CA ARG A 170 -2.43 5.02 -17.56
C ARG A 170 -2.35 4.31 -18.91
N ALA A 171 -1.77 4.94 -19.92
CA ALA A 171 -1.61 4.35 -21.25
C ALA A 171 -0.73 3.08 -21.20
N ASP A 172 0.37 3.11 -20.45
CA ASP A 172 1.22 1.94 -20.21
C ASP A 172 0.45 0.83 -19.46
N TRP A 173 -0.31 1.18 -18.43
CA TRP A 173 -1.17 0.24 -17.71
C TRP A 173 -2.22 -0.41 -18.63
N ASP A 174 -2.97 0.39 -19.38
CA ASP A 174 -4.01 -0.12 -20.29
C ASP A 174 -3.40 -1.01 -21.38
N THR A 175 -2.20 -0.70 -21.86
CA THR A 175 -1.48 -1.54 -22.82
C THR A 175 -1.12 -2.90 -22.21
N ARG A 176 -0.46 -2.91 -21.05
CA ARG A 176 -0.04 -4.13 -20.34
C ARG A 176 -1.19 -5.03 -19.91
N PHE A 177 -2.35 -4.44 -19.60
CA PHE A 177 -3.55 -5.17 -19.14
C PHE A 177 -4.59 -5.41 -20.24
N SER A 178 -4.42 -4.83 -21.44
CA SER A 178 -5.18 -5.23 -22.61
C SER A 178 -4.76 -6.65 -23.03
N LYS A 179 -5.73 -7.48 -23.41
CA LYS A 179 -5.53 -8.87 -23.88
C LYS A 179 -4.49 -9.04 -25.01
N LYS A 180 -4.00 -7.95 -25.61
CA LYS A 180 -3.07 -7.97 -26.75
C LYS A 180 -1.62 -8.25 -26.37
N ASP A 181 -1.17 -7.97 -25.15
CA ASP A 181 0.28 -8.02 -24.87
C ASP A 181 0.83 -9.41 -24.51
N LEU A 182 -0.06 -10.38 -24.22
CA LEU A 182 0.36 -11.80 -24.15
C LEU A 182 0.64 -12.39 -25.54
N ALA A 183 0.13 -11.78 -26.61
CA ALA A 183 0.40 -12.23 -27.97
C ALA A 183 1.68 -11.61 -28.57
N SER A 184 2.09 -10.41 -28.11
CA SER A 184 3.24 -9.66 -28.62
C SER A 184 4.51 -9.70 -27.76
N ALA A 185 4.44 -10.16 -26.52
CA ALA A 185 5.66 -10.41 -25.73
C ALA A 185 6.43 -11.61 -26.31
N GLU A 186 7.75 -11.48 -26.46
CA GLU A 186 8.66 -12.61 -26.63
C GLU A 186 8.58 -13.48 -25.36
N LEU A 187 7.61 -14.40 -25.35
CA LEU A 187 7.46 -15.38 -24.27
C LEU A 187 8.51 -16.47 -24.45
N PRO A 188 9.14 -16.94 -23.35
CA PRO A 188 9.94 -18.15 -23.40
C PRO A 188 9.12 -19.30 -24.00
N GLU A 189 9.70 -19.94 -25.01
CA GLU A 189 9.11 -21.08 -25.69
C GLU A 189 9.39 -22.35 -24.90
N LEU A 190 8.36 -23.17 -24.69
CA LEU A 190 8.47 -24.45 -24.01
C LEU A 190 8.02 -25.58 -24.95
N PRO A 191 8.94 -26.44 -25.41
CA PRO A 191 8.59 -27.53 -26.31
C PRO A 191 7.63 -28.52 -25.65
N LEU A 192 6.55 -28.89 -26.33
CA LEU A 192 5.62 -29.92 -25.82
C LEU A 192 6.30 -31.27 -25.57
N SER A 193 7.39 -31.56 -26.28
CA SER A 193 8.20 -32.77 -26.09
C SER A 193 8.92 -32.85 -24.74
N GLU A 194 9.08 -31.72 -24.05
CA GLU A 194 9.74 -31.65 -22.73
C GLU A 194 8.75 -31.80 -21.56
N LEU A 195 7.45 -31.85 -21.87
CA LEU A 195 6.42 -31.99 -20.85
C LEU A 195 6.35 -33.43 -20.28
N PRO A 196 6.07 -33.57 -18.97
CA PRO A 196 5.81 -34.88 -18.36
C PRO A 196 4.63 -35.62 -18.99
N ALA A 197 4.63 -36.96 -18.95
CA ALA A 197 3.55 -37.77 -19.54
C ALA A 197 2.21 -37.65 -18.78
N ASP A 198 2.25 -37.47 -17.45
CA ASP A 198 1.06 -37.30 -16.61
C ASP A 198 0.92 -35.83 -16.18
N LEU A 199 0.25 -35.04 -17.01
CA LEU A 199 0.06 -33.61 -16.81
C LEU A 199 -1.15 -33.30 -15.94
N THR A 200 -0.86 -32.85 -14.72
CA THR A 200 -1.77 -32.05 -13.91
C THR A 200 -1.42 -30.57 -13.98
N VAL A 201 -2.36 -29.70 -13.64
CA VAL A 201 -2.10 -28.26 -13.49
C VAL A 201 -0.87 -28.00 -12.60
N LEU A 202 -0.72 -28.74 -11.50
CA LEU A 202 0.41 -28.60 -10.59
C LEU A 202 1.75 -28.97 -11.23
N SER A 203 1.84 -30.15 -11.85
CA SER A 203 3.08 -30.60 -12.49
C SER A 203 3.48 -29.70 -13.66
N LEU A 204 2.50 -29.25 -14.45
CA LEU A 204 2.74 -28.31 -15.55
C LEU A 204 3.28 -26.98 -15.03
N THR A 205 2.66 -26.43 -13.99
CA THR A 205 3.07 -25.16 -13.38
C THR A 205 4.49 -25.27 -12.80
N ALA A 206 4.79 -26.35 -12.06
CA ALA A 206 6.11 -26.58 -11.48
C ALA A 206 7.21 -26.71 -12.56
N HIS A 207 6.93 -27.50 -13.59
CA HIS A 207 7.86 -27.69 -14.70
C HIS A 207 8.09 -26.37 -15.46
N SER A 208 7.03 -25.62 -15.76
CA SER A 208 7.14 -24.35 -16.51
C SER A 208 7.93 -23.29 -15.75
N PHE A 209 7.79 -23.19 -14.42
CA PHE A 209 8.61 -22.29 -13.61
C PHE A 209 10.10 -22.66 -13.65
N LYS A 210 10.41 -23.96 -13.61
CA LYS A 210 11.79 -24.45 -13.64
C LYS A 210 12.41 -24.32 -15.02
N ALA A 211 11.75 -24.82 -16.06
CA ALA A 211 12.30 -24.90 -17.40
C ALA A 211 12.46 -23.51 -18.06
N ALA A 212 11.49 -22.61 -17.89
CA ALA A 212 11.53 -21.30 -18.56
C ALA A 212 12.18 -20.18 -17.73
N PHE A 213 12.29 -20.35 -16.40
CA PHE A 213 12.73 -19.27 -15.50
C PHE A 213 13.76 -19.70 -14.45
N ASP A 214 14.18 -20.96 -14.42
CA ASP A 214 15.09 -21.53 -13.42
C ASP A 214 14.61 -21.30 -11.96
N LEU A 215 13.30 -21.31 -11.75
CA LEU A 215 12.67 -21.11 -10.44
C LEU A 215 12.11 -22.42 -9.89
N GLU A 216 12.79 -22.99 -8.90
CA GLU A 216 12.24 -24.10 -8.11
C GLU A 216 11.28 -23.60 -7.04
N LYS A 217 9.99 -23.93 -7.19
CA LYS A 217 8.93 -23.62 -6.22
C LYS A 217 8.41 -24.89 -5.59
N SER A 218 8.13 -24.84 -4.28
CA SER A 218 7.55 -25.99 -3.60
C SER A 218 6.11 -26.23 -4.06
N ASN A 219 5.67 -27.51 -4.11
CA ASN A 219 4.29 -27.84 -4.48
C ASN A 219 3.25 -27.17 -3.57
N GLY A 220 3.57 -26.97 -2.28
CA GLY A 220 2.70 -26.26 -1.35
C GLY A 220 2.53 -24.78 -1.69
N GLU A 221 3.61 -24.12 -2.10
CA GLU A 221 3.62 -22.73 -2.56
C GLU A 221 2.82 -22.58 -3.86
N LEU A 222 3.08 -23.43 -4.86
CA LEU A 222 2.37 -23.41 -6.15
C LEU A 222 0.86 -23.54 -5.98
N ARG A 223 0.42 -24.50 -5.16
CA ARG A 223 -1.00 -24.70 -4.84
C ARG A 223 -1.60 -23.45 -4.19
N LYS A 224 -1.06 -23.02 -3.06
CA LYS A 224 -1.67 -21.98 -2.22
C LYS A 224 -1.57 -20.58 -2.82
N GLN A 225 -0.47 -20.25 -3.48
CA GLN A 225 -0.18 -18.88 -3.89
C GLN A 225 -0.53 -18.59 -5.36
N PHE A 226 -0.50 -19.61 -6.23
CA PHE A 226 -0.64 -19.41 -7.68
C PHE A 226 -1.88 -20.12 -8.26
N ILE A 227 -2.07 -21.41 -7.97
CA ILE A 227 -3.13 -22.22 -8.58
C ILE A 227 -4.48 -21.89 -7.93
N THR A 228 -4.63 -22.08 -6.62
CA THR A 228 -5.91 -21.84 -5.92
C THR A 228 -6.34 -20.37 -5.94
N THR A 229 -5.39 -19.43 -6.08
CA THR A 229 -5.67 -17.99 -6.24
C THR A 229 -6.10 -17.60 -7.65
N GLY A 230 -6.06 -18.52 -8.61
CA GLY A 230 -6.41 -18.28 -10.02
C GLY A 230 -5.37 -17.45 -10.79
N SER A 231 -4.12 -17.43 -10.31
CA SER A 231 -3.01 -16.77 -10.99
C SER A 231 -2.51 -17.56 -12.20
N VAL A 232 -2.65 -18.88 -12.16
CA VAL A 232 -2.32 -19.77 -13.28
C VAL A 232 -3.48 -19.83 -14.26
N GLN A 233 -3.22 -19.54 -15.54
CA GLN A 233 -4.23 -19.48 -16.59
C GLN A 233 -3.71 -20.04 -17.91
N LEU A 234 -4.48 -20.88 -18.60
CA LEU A 234 -4.19 -21.33 -19.96
C LEU A 234 -5.10 -20.57 -20.92
N ASN A 235 -4.53 -19.81 -21.87
CA ASN A 235 -5.28 -18.97 -22.82
C ASN A 235 -6.32 -18.05 -22.16
N GLY A 236 -6.08 -17.65 -20.91
CA GLY A 236 -6.97 -16.81 -20.11
C GLY A 236 -8.03 -17.58 -19.28
N GLU A 237 -8.14 -18.89 -19.44
CA GLU A 237 -8.97 -19.74 -18.57
C GLU A 237 -8.23 -20.06 -17.27
N LYS A 238 -8.87 -19.81 -16.12
CA LYS A 238 -8.24 -20.01 -14.80
C LYS A 238 -8.15 -21.49 -14.45
N LEU A 239 -6.96 -21.92 -14.09
CA LEU A 239 -6.69 -23.28 -13.62
C LEU A 239 -6.61 -23.26 -12.08
N THR A 240 -7.71 -23.60 -11.40
CA THR A 240 -7.81 -23.51 -9.94
C THR A 240 -7.72 -24.85 -9.21
N ASP A 241 -7.88 -25.96 -9.92
CA ASP A 241 -7.72 -27.31 -9.38
C ASP A 241 -6.30 -27.83 -9.68
N PRO A 242 -5.43 -27.99 -8.67
CA PRO A 242 -4.07 -28.49 -8.88
C PRO A 242 -3.99 -29.91 -9.43
N ALA A 243 -5.04 -30.73 -9.22
CA ALA A 243 -5.08 -32.13 -9.64
C ALA A 243 -5.78 -32.33 -10.99
N ALA A 244 -6.36 -31.28 -11.57
CA ALA A 244 -7.06 -31.38 -12.83
C ALA A 244 -6.08 -31.80 -13.95
N PRO A 245 -6.48 -32.77 -14.80
CA PRO A 245 -5.69 -33.14 -15.98
C PRO A 245 -5.69 -32.00 -17.00
N ILE A 246 -4.57 -31.81 -17.69
CA ILE A 246 -4.41 -30.73 -18.68
C ILE A 246 -3.58 -31.19 -19.87
N SER A 247 -3.97 -30.74 -21.06
CA SER A 247 -3.29 -31.06 -22.32
C SER A 247 -3.07 -29.78 -23.13
N PRO A 248 -1.94 -29.08 -22.95
CA PRO A 248 -1.61 -27.90 -23.75
C PRO A 248 -1.32 -28.28 -25.21
N ALA A 249 -1.65 -27.39 -26.13
CA ALA A 249 -1.39 -27.51 -27.56
C ALA A 249 -0.35 -26.47 -28.04
N VAL A 250 0.22 -26.70 -29.23
CA VAL A 250 1.17 -25.76 -29.85
C VAL A 250 0.49 -24.41 -30.04
N GLY A 251 1.16 -23.35 -29.57
CA GLY A 251 0.66 -21.98 -29.61
C GLY A 251 -0.11 -21.54 -28.36
N ASP A 252 -0.45 -22.46 -27.46
CA ASP A 252 -1.09 -22.12 -26.19
C ASP A 252 -0.17 -21.28 -25.30
N VAL A 253 -0.77 -20.34 -24.57
CA VAL A 253 -0.07 -19.47 -23.63
C VAL A 253 -0.47 -19.82 -22.20
N LEU A 254 0.50 -20.30 -21.42
CA LEU A 254 0.34 -20.54 -20.00
C LEU A 254 0.87 -19.35 -19.20
N LYS A 255 -0.04 -18.62 -18.57
CA LYS A 255 0.28 -17.60 -17.58
C LYS A 255 0.49 -18.26 -16.22
N LEU A 256 1.65 -18.06 -15.60
CA LEU A 256 2.00 -18.63 -14.29
C LEU A 256 1.79 -17.62 -13.16
N SER A 257 2.04 -16.34 -13.43
CA SER A 257 1.79 -15.24 -12.48
C SER A 257 1.60 -13.91 -13.21
N LYS A 258 1.51 -12.79 -12.46
CA LYS A 258 1.50 -11.44 -13.05
C LYS A 258 2.74 -11.11 -13.88
N LYS A 259 3.87 -11.80 -13.66
CA LYS A 259 5.18 -11.50 -14.29
C LYS A 259 5.75 -12.65 -15.14
N HIS A 260 5.15 -13.84 -15.09
CA HIS A 260 5.68 -15.03 -15.77
C HIS A 260 4.61 -15.67 -16.63
N ALA A 261 4.93 -15.91 -17.90
CA ALA A 261 4.12 -16.64 -18.86
C ALA A 261 5.03 -17.34 -19.88
N VAL A 262 4.58 -18.48 -20.41
CA VAL A 262 5.30 -19.27 -21.42
C VAL A 262 4.38 -19.56 -22.60
N ARG A 263 4.96 -19.80 -23.78
CA ARG A 263 4.24 -20.26 -24.97
C ARG A 263 4.68 -21.69 -25.31
N PHE A 264 3.74 -22.57 -25.55
CA PHE A 264 4.08 -23.94 -25.97
C PHE A 264 4.40 -23.99 -27.47
N VAL A 265 5.47 -24.69 -27.81
CA VAL A 265 5.93 -24.91 -29.20
C VAL A 265 6.06 -26.39 -29.55
#